data_AF-A0AAW7IWH5-F1
#
_entry.id   AF-A0AAW7IWH5-F1
#
_cell.length_a   1.000
_cell.length_b   1.000
_cell.length_c   1.000
_cell.angle_alpha   90.00
_cell.angle_beta   90.00
_cell.angle_gamma   90.00
#
_symmetry.space_group_name_H-M   'P 1'
#
loop_
_entity.id
_entity.type
_entity.pdbx_description
1 polymer ?
#
loop_
_entity_poly.entity_id
_entity_poly.type
_entity_poly.pdbx_seq_one_letter_code
_entity_poly.pdbx_strand_id
1 'polypeptide(L)'
;MADTVFENPYVKGLLYGVVHSNISKTLNKSSEDQITSKIKNCISSVISNNDLKIESSDIKVDDGYQVLLDSSKLFMIFKNDESWLLKTRQLIR
;
A
#
# COMPACT_ATOMS: atom_id res chain seq x y z
N MET A 1 -5.28 -12.39 -20.62
CA MET A 1 -4.60 -12.74 -19.36
C MET A 1 -3.91 -11.48 -18.90
N ALA A 2 -4.54 -10.70 -18.04
CA ALA A 2 -3.95 -9.48 -17.52
C ALA A 2 -2.71 -9.87 -16.70
N ASP A 3 -1.61 -9.16 -16.89
CA ASP A 3 -0.36 -9.38 -16.18
C ASP A 3 -0.63 -9.28 -14.67
N THR A 4 -0.65 -10.43 -14.00
CA THR A 4 -0.87 -10.53 -12.56
C THR A 4 0.41 -10.24 -11.79
N VAL A 5 1.10 -9.16 -12.15
CA VAL A 5 2.34 -8.69 -11.49
C VAL A 5 2.11 -8.54 -9.98
N PHE A 6 0.90 -8.11 -9.61
CA PHE A 6 0.49 -8.04 -8.22
C PHE A 6 -0.01 -9.36 -7.63
N GLU A 7 -0.14 -10.49 -8.33
CA GLU A 7 -0.32 -11.79 -7.66
C GLU A 7 0.95 -12.23 -6.95
N ASN A 8 2.12 -11.79 -7.43
CA ASN A 8 3.40 -12.10 -6.81
C ASN A 8 3.50 -11.46 -5.41
N PRO A 9 3.68 -12.25 -4.34
CA PRO A 9 3.68 -11.74 -2.97
C PRO A 9 4.82 -10.75 -2.69
N TYR A 10 5.96 -10.88 -3.38
CA TYR A 10 7.07 -9.93 -3.23
C TYR A 10 6.73 -8.57 -3.82
N VAL A 11 6.07 -8.55 -4.98
CA VAL A 11 5.64 -7.31 -5.61
C VAL A 11 4.53 -6.64 -4.78
N LYS A 12 3.58 -7.42 -4.24
CA LYS A 12 2.59 -6.91 -3.27
C LYS A 12 3.28 -6.27 -2.07
N GLY A 13 4.27 -6.94 -1.50
CA GLY A 13 5.03 -6.46 -0.34
C GLY A 13 5.81 -5.18 -0.62
N LEU A 14 6.44 -5.09 -1.79
CA LEU A 14 7.14 -3.88 -2.23
C LEU A 14 6.18 -2.71 -2.41
N LEU A 15 5.05 -2.92 -3.09
CA LEU A 15 4.02 -1.89 -3.26
C LEU A 15 3.48 -1.43 -1.90
N TYR A 16 3.17 -2.36 -0.99
CA TYR A 16 2.78 -2.04 0.38
C TYR A 16 3.83 -1.15 1.07
N GLY A 17 5.11 -1.53 1.00
CA GLY A 17 6.20 -0.78 1.63
C GLY A 17 6.31 0.66 1.09
N VAL A 18 6.21 0.83 -0.23
CA VAL A 18 6.24 2.15 -0.89
C VAL A 18 5.06 3.01 -0.44
N VAL A 19 3.84 2.47 -0.51
CA VAL A 19 2.62 3.21 -0.15
C VAL A 19 2.63 3.56 1.34
N HIS A 20 2.93 2.59 2.21
CA HIS A 20 3.00 2.79 3.65
C HIS A 20 4.06 3.84 4.02
N SER A 21 5.25 3.79 3.43
CA SER A 21 6.29 4.81 3.64
C SER A 21 5.80 6.22 3.30
N ASN A 22 5.07 6.38 2.18
CA ASN A 22 4.56 7.67 1.72
C ASN A 22 3.51 8.28 2.65
N ILE A 23 2.65 7.47 3.26
CA ILE A 23 1.49 7.96 4.03
C ILE A 23 1.66 7.87 5.54
N SER A 24 2.57 7.03 6.04
CA SER A 24 2.75 6.71 7.47
C SER A 24 2.80 7.94 8.38
N LYS A 25 3.54 8.97 7.99
CA LYS A 25 3.68 10.23 8.76
C LYS A 25 2.39 11.04 8.86
N THR A 26 1.46 10.84 7.93
CA THR A 26 0.19 11.57 7.86
C THR A 26 -1.03 10.74 8.20
N LEU A 27 -0.88 9.41 8.32
CA LEU A 27 -1.95 8.45 8.53
C LEU A 27 -2.83 8.77 9.74
N ASN A 28 -2.23 9.34 10.80
CA ASN A 28 -2.91 9.72 12.05
C ASN A 28 -3.23 11.23 12.15
N LYS A 29 -2.89 12.02 11.13
CA LYS A 29 -2.99 13.49 11.14
C LYS A 29 -3.93 14.06 10.07
N SER A 30 -4.39 13.22 9.16
CA SER A 30 -5.22 13.59 8.02
C SER A 30 -6.55 12.87 8.07
N SER A 31 -7.56 13.43 7.39
CA SER A 31 -8.85 12.75 7.24
C SER A 31 -8.72 11.48 6.39
N GLU A 32 -9.69 10.58 6.53
CA GLU A 32 -9.72 9.33 5.77
C GLU A 32 -9.70 9.58 4.26
N ASP A 33 -10.50 10.51 3.75
CA ASP A 33 -10.51 10.90 2.33
C ASP A 33 -9.13 11.37 1.82
N GLN A 34 -8.42 12.16 2.64
CA GLN A 34 -7.09 12.65 2.29
C GLN A 34 -6.09 11.50 2.19
N ILE A 35 -6.14 10.55 3.12
CA ILE A 35 -5.27 9.37 3.08
C ILE A 35 -5.63 8.47 1.91
N THR A 36 -6.91 8.21 1.67
CA THR A 36 -7.40 7.44 0.53
C THR A 36 -6.95 8.03 -0.79
N SER A 37 -7.04 9.35 -0.95
CA SER A 37 -6.52 10.05 -2.14
C SER A 37 -5.00 9.88 -2.28
N LYS A 38 -4.23 10.03 -1.19
CA LYS A 38 -2.78 9.82 -1.22
C LYS A 38 -2.38 8.40 -1.60
N ILE A 39 -3.10 7.39 -1.10
CA ILE A 39 -2.87 5.98 -1.45
C ILE A 39 -3.09 5.81 -2.96
N LYS A 40 -4.23 6.25 -3.48
CA LYS A 40 -4.55 6.15 -4.91
C LYS A 40 -3.49 6.83 -5.77
N ASN A 41 -3.13 8.08 -5.45
CA ASN A 41 -2.12 8.83 -6.19
C ASN A 41 -0.73 8.14 -6.16
N CYS A 42 -0.34 7.59 -5.01
CA CYS A 42 0.92 6.86 -4.87
C CYS A 42 0.93 5.63 -5.78
N ILE A 43 -0.14 4.83 -5.78
CA ILE A 43 -0.22 3.62 -6.59
C ILE A 43 -0.29 3.96 -8.08
N SER A 44 -1.10 4.96 -8.48
CA SER A 44 -1.15 5.45 -9.87
C SER A 44 0.22 5.90 -10.37
N SER A 45 1.00 6.57 -9.53
CA SER A 45 2.37 6.98 -9.87
C SER A 45 3.30 5.78 -10.06
N VAL A 46 3.18 4.73 -9.23
CA VAL A 46 3.96 3.50 -9.39
C VAL A 46 3.62 2.80 -10.71
N ILE A 47 2.33 2.71 -11.04
CA ILE A 47 1.86 2.11 -12.29
C ILE A 47 2.40 2.86 -13.50
N SER A 48 2.22 4.19 -13.53
CA SER A 48 2.66 5.01 -14.66
C SER A 48 4.18 5.00 -14.83
N ASN A 49 4.94 5.06 -13.73
CA ASN A 49 6.40 5.13 -13.78
C ASN A 49 7.05 3.80 -14.19
N ASN A 50 6.34 2.69 -14.05
CA ASN A 50 6.85 1.35 -14.40
C ASN A 50 6.13 0.76 -15.63
N ASP A 51 5.30 1.55 -16.32
CA ASP A 51 4.55 1.16 -17.51
C ASP A 51 3.73 -0.13 -17.31
N LEU A 52 3.13 -0.27 -16.12
CA LEU A 52 2.30 -1.42 -15.77
C LEU A 52 0.96 -1.31 -16.51
N LYS A 53 0.55 -2.40 -17.16
CA LYS A 53 -0.73 -2.50 -17.89
C LYS A 53 -1.92 -2.72 -16.94
N ILE A 54 -2.08 -1.81 -15.99
CA ILE A 54 -3.15 -1.83 -14.99
C ILE A 54 -3.83 -0.47 -15.06
N GLU A 55 -5.15 -0.42 -15.23
CA GLU A 55 -5.85 0.85 -15.25
C GLU A 55 -5.98 1.37 -13.82
N SER A 56 -5.81 2.67 -13.61
CA SER A 56 -5.97 3.27 -12.28
C SER A 56 -7.38 3.09 -11.72
N SER A 57 -8.38 2.93 -12.58
CA SER A 57 -9.78 2.61 -12.25
C SER A 57 -9.96 1.23 -11.61
N ASP A 58 -9.05 0.30 -11.89
CA ASP A 58 -9.10 -1.06 -11.36
C ASP A 58 -8.70 -1.09 -9.88
N ILE A 59 -8.08 0.00 -9.41
CA ILE A 59 -7.60 0.15 -8.04
C ILE A 59 -8.58 0.92 -7.18
N LYS A 60 -9.08 0.23 -6.17
CA LYS A 60 -9.99 0.80 -5.17
C LYS A 60 -9.31 0.82 -3.81
N VAL A 61 -9.67 1.83 -3.03
CA VAL A 61 -9.28 1.95 -1.63
C VAL A 61 -10.59 2.08 -0.88
N ASP A 62 -10.96 1.01 -0.18
CA ASP A 62 -12.18 0.90 0.60
C ASP A 62 -11.92 1.25 2.08
N ASP A 63 -12.99 1.24 2.87
CA ASP A 63 -12.98 1.53 4.30
C ASP A 63 -11.87 0.77 5.04
N GLY A 64 -11.18 1.46 5.96
CA GLY A 64 -10.05 0.89 6.68
C GLY A 64 -8.77 0.74 5.83
N TYR A 65 -8.65 1.52 4.75
CA TYR A 65 -7.49 1.55 3.84
C TYR A 65 -7.17 0.19 3.21
N GLN A 66 -8.21 -0.56 2.85
CA GLN A 66 -8.08 -1.78 2.10
C GLN A 66 -7.88 -1.46 0.62
N VAL A 67 -6.75 -1.90 0.05
CA VAL A 67 -6.45 -1.71 -1.37
C VAL A 67 -6.89 -2.95 -2.16
N LEU A 68 -7.73 -2.73 -3.16
CA LEU A 68 -8.26 -3.75 -4.07
C LEU A 68 -7.76 -3.52 -5.50
N LEU A 69 -7.59 -4.61 -6.24
CA LEU A 69 -7.40 -4.65 -7.69
C LEU A 69 -8.49 -5.55 -8.28
N ASP A 70 -9.33 -5.05 -9.18
CA ASP A 70 -10.43 -5.82 -9.78
C ASP A 70 -11.31 -6.54 -8.73
N SER A 71 -11.58 -5.87 -7.60
CA SER A 71 -12.30 -6.42 -6.44
C SER A 71 -11.55 -7.49 -5.64
N SER A 72 -10.34 -7.88 -6.05
CA SER A 72 -9.45 -8.74 -5.28
C SER A 72 -8.59 -7.94 -4.32
N LYS A 73 -8.50 -8.40 -3.07
CA LYS A 73 -7.68 -7.73 -2.04
C LYS A 73 -6.19 -7.85 -2.36
N LEU A 74 -5.52 -6.71 -2.54
CA LEU A 74 -4.07 -6.62 -2.63
C LEU A 74 -3.44 -6.66 -1.24
N PHE A 75 -3.76 -5.67 -0.41
CA PHE A 75 -3.30 -5.54 0.97
C PHE A 75 -4.16 -4.54 1.73
N MET A 76 -3.97 -4.48 3.04
CA MET A 76 -4.60 -3.49 3.92
C MET A 76 -3.50 -2.63 4.54
N ILE A 77 -3.70 -1.33 4.59
CA ILE A 77 -2.76 -0.42 5.24
C ILE A 77 -3.13 -0.31 6.71
N PHE A 78 -2.25 -0.83 7.56
CA PHE A 78 -2.45 -0.78 9.00
C PHE A 78 -2.09 0.61 9.53
N LYS A 79 -2.97 1.19 10.35
CA LYS A 79 -2.60 2.27 11.25
C LYS A 79 -1.78 1.68 12.38
N ASN A 80 -0.47 1.89 12.35
CA ASN A 80 0.33 1.66 13.54
C ASN A 80 0.37 2.94 14.34
N ASP A 81 -0.48 3.03 15.36
CA ASP A 81 -0.38 4.08 16.37
C ASP A 81 0.92 3.98 17.19
N GLU A 82 1.62 2.86 17.10
CA GLU A 82 2.92 2.64 17.69
C GLU A 82 3.87 2.05 16.67
N SER A 83 5.02 2.68 16.45
CA SER A 83 6.13 2.19 15.61
C SER A 83 6.34 0.68 15.73
N TRP A 84 6.39 -0.04 14.60
CA TRP A 84 6.92 -1.41 14.55
C TRP A 84 8.40 -1.37 14.96
N LEU A 85 8.67 -1.51 16.26
CA LEU A 85 10.00 -1.88 16.73
C LEU A 85 10.20 -3.34 16.33
N LEU A 86 11.08 -3.58 15.35
CA LEU A 86 11.62 -4.89 15.11
C LEU A 86 12.36 -5.31 16.39
N LYS A 87 11.67 -6.02 17.29
CA LYS A 87 12.27 -6.61 18.49
C LYS A 87 13.15 -7.77 18.05
N THR A 88 14.34 -7.46 17.55
CA THR A 88 15.39 -8.46 17.41
C THR A 88 15.82 -8.86 18.81
N ARG A 89 15.78 -10.16 19.13
CA ARG A 89 16.39 -10.68 20.35
C ARG A 89 17.86 -10.25 20.33
N GLN A 90 18.35 -9.56 21.36
CA GLN A 90 19.78 -9.31 21.51
C GLN A 90 20.49 -10.67 21.52
N LEU A 91 21.32 -10.92 20.51
CA LEU A 91 22.10 -12.15 20.40
C LEU A 91 23.36 -12.13 21.27
N ILE A 92 23.71 -10.97 21.84
CA ILE A 92 24.90 -10.78 22.66
C ILE A 92 24.51 -10.00 23.92
N ARG A 93 24.88 -10.54 25.08
CA ARG A 93 24.74 -9.95 26.42
C ARG A 93 25.92 -9.07 26.76
#